data_AF-A0A6L7CGH4-F1
#
_entry.id   AF-A0A6L7CGH4-F1
#
_cell.length_a   1.000
_cell.length_b   1.000
_cell.length_c   1.000
_cell.angle_alpha   90.00
_cell.angle_beta   90.00
_cell.angle_gamma   90.00
#
_symmetry.space_group_name_H-M   'P 1'
#
loop_
_entity.id
_entity.type
_entity.pdbx_description
1 polymer ?
#
loop_
_entity_poly.entity_id
_entity_poly.type
_entity_poly.pdbx_seq_one_letter_code
_entity_poly.pdbx_strand_id
1 'polypeptide(L)'
;NLSGKFSFINGDLQSEPLTASWFNQPLNVDFSTKEGAKAYQVAVNLNGNWQPAKTGVLPEAVNEALSGSVAWDGKVGIELPYHAGATYNVELNGDLKNVSSHLPSPLAKPAGEPLAVNVKVDGNLNSFELTGQAGADNHFNSRWLLGQKLTLDRAIWAADSKTLPPLPEQSGVELNMPPMNGAEWLALFQKGAAESVGGAASFPQHITLRTPMLSLGNQQWNNLSIVSQPTANGTLVEAQGREINATLAMRNNAPWLANIKYLYYNPSVAKTRGDSTPSSPFPTTERINFRGWPDAQIRCTECWFWGQKFGRIDSDLTISGDTLTLTNGLIDTGFSRLTADGEWVNNPGNERTSLKGKLRGQKID
;
A
#
# COMPACT_ATOMS: atom_id res chain seq x y z
N ASN A 1 32.65 4.86 -1.64
CA ASN A 1 33.93 5.47 -2.06
C ASN A 1 33.69 6.90 -2.48
N LEU A 2 34.44 7.83 -1.92
CA LEU A 2 34.40 9.27 -2.23
C LEU A 2 35.77 9.65 -2.79
N SER A 3 35.83 10.36 -3.90
CA SER A 3 37.08 10.81 -4.52
C SER A 3 37.02 12.27 -4.91
N GLY A 4 38.06 13.03 -4.55
CA GLY A 4 38.27 14.42 -4.95
C GLY A 4 39.16 15.17 -3.97
N LYS A 5 39.10 16.50 -3.99
CA LYS A 5 39.94 17.39 -3.18
C LYS A 5 39.09 18.45 -2.47
N PHE A 6 39.60 18.94 -1.34
CA PHE A 6 39.03 20.10 -0.66
C PHE A 6 40.16 20.98 -0.13
N SER A 7 39.86 22.26 0.05
CA SER A 7 40.74 23.24 0.67
C SER A 7 40.22 23.63 2.05
N PHE A 8 41.14 24.03 2.92
CA PHE A 8 40.86 24.60 4.23
C PHE A 8 41.38 26.03 4.25
N ILE A 9 40.51 26.99 4.55
CA ILE A 9 40.85 28.41 4.62
C ILE A 9 40.21 28.98 5.88
N ASN A 10 41.03 29.24 6.91
CA ASN A 10 40.63 29.96 8.14
C ASN A 10 39.39 29.38 8.86
N GLY A 11 39.25 28.05 8.94
CA GLY A 11 38.11 27.39 9.61
C GLY A 11 37.02 26.91 8.66
N ASP A 12 36.98 27.49 7.45
CA ASP A 12 36.04 27.11 6.40
C ASP A 12 36.66 26.04 5.49
N LEU A 13 35.85 25.06 5.11
CA LEU A 13 36.19 24.01 4.16
C LEU A 13 35.43 24.25 2.86
N GLN A 14 36.10 24.11 1.73
CA GLN A 14 35.48 24.15 0.42
C GLN A 14 35.97 22.97 -0.40
N SER A 15 35.03 22.14 -0.88
CA SER A 15 35.39 21.06 -1.80
C SER A 15 35.45 21.56 -3.24
N GLU A 16 36.31 20.92 -4.03
CA GLU A 16 36.11 20.81 -5.47
C GLU A 16 34.96 19.80 -5.74
N PRO A 17 34.43 19.68 -6.97
CA PRO A 17 33.47 18.64 -7.29
C PRO A 17 34.03 17.25 -6.94
N LEU A 18 33.34 16.53 -6.05
CA LEU A 18 33.66 15.18 -5.61
C LEU A 18 32.74 14.18 -6.32
N THR A 19 33.24 12.95 -6.47
CA THR A 19 32.46 11.82 -6.99
C THR A 19 32.26 10.78 -5.89
N ALA A 20 31.04 10.28 -5.78
CA ALA A 20 30.64 9.28 -4.82
C ALA A 20 29.76 8.20 -5.48
N SER A 21 29.50 7.14 -4.72
CA SER A 21 28.47 6.16 -5.05
C SER A 21 27.52 6.02 -3.88
N TRP A 22 26.22 6.14 -4.14
CA TRP A 22 25.16 5.99 -3.15
C TRP A 22 24.04 5.14 -3.75
N PHE A 23 23.55 4.13 -3.00
CA PHE A 23 22.61 3.12 -3.48
C PHE A 23 23.01 2.48 -4.83
N ASN A 24 24.30 2.14 -4.97
CA ASN A 24 24.87 1.60 -6.21
C ASN A 24 24.77 2.52 -7.43
N GLN A 25 24.43 3.80 -7.24
CA GLN A 25 24.35 4.80 -8.30
C GLN A 25 25.47 5.84 -8.15
N PRO A 26 26.00 6.39 -9.25
CA PRO A 26 26.96 7.48 -9.20
C PRO A 26 26.31 8.77 -8.71
N LEU A 27 27.08 9.58 -7.99
CA LEU A 27 26.64 10.82 -7.38
C LEU A 27 27.78 11.84 -7.43
N ASN A 28 27.49 13.07 -7.87
CA ASN A 28 28.39 14.19 -7.69
C ASN A 28 28.01 14.94 -6.41
N VAL A 29 29.02 15.35 -5.67
CA VAL A 29 28.87 16.03 -4.38
C VAL A 29 29.85 17.19 -4.33
N ASP A 30 29.40 18.35 -3.92
CA ASP A 30 30.28 19.41 -3.44
C ASP A 30 29.75 19.95 -2.12
N PHE A 31 30.66 20.41 -1.27
CA PHE A 31 30.28 20.98 0.01
C PHE A 31 31.11 22.22 0.34
N SER A 32 30.50 23.08 1.14
CA SER A 32 31.17 24.19 1.78
C SER A 32 30.78 24.24 3.25
N THR A 33 31.67 24.77 4.07
CA THR A 33 31.37 25.05 5.47
C THR A 33 31.67 26.49 5.80
N LYS A 34 30.98 26.99 6.84
CA LYS A 34 31.19 28.33 7.34
C LYS A 34 31.12 28.35 8.86
N GLU A 35 32.20 28.80 9.49
CA GLU A 35 32.19 29.09 10.92
C GLU A 35 31.53 30.46 11.18
N GLY A 36 30.33 30.44 11.79
CA GLY A 36 29.57 31.63 12.13
C GLY A 36 29.59 31.91 13.64
N ALA A 37 29.22 33.12 14.06
CA ALA A 37 29.24 33.50 15.48
C ALA A 37 28.29 32.68 16.39
N LYS A 38 27.28 32.02 15.83
CA LYS A 38 26.24 31.28 16.58
C LYS A 38 26.18 29.79 16.25
N ALA A 39 26.67 29.40 15.09
CA ALA A 39 26.58 28.04 14.57
C ALA A 39 27.65 27.80 13.52
N TYR A 40 28.07 26.54 13.39
CA TYR A 40 28.80 26.06 12.23
C TYR A 40 27.82 25.59 11.17
N GLN A 41 27.98 26.05 9.94
CA GLN A 41 27.08 25.75 8.83
C GLN A 41 27.78 24.85 7.81
N VAL A 42 27.04 23.89 7.28
CA VAL A 42 27.49 23.03 6.18
C VAL A 42 26.45 23.10 5.07
N ALA A 43 26.88 23.42 3.87
CA ALA A 43 26.06 23.35 2.66
C ALA A 43 26.62 22.24 1.77
N VAL A 44 25.75 21.36 1.29
CA VAL A 44 26.11 20.29 0.36
C VAL A 44 25.21 20.38 -0.85
N ASN A 45 25.81 20.41 -2.04
CA ASN A 45 25.09 20.24 -3.30
C ASN A 45 25.31 18.81 -3.81
N LEU A 46 24.24 18.24 -4.33
CA LEU A 46 24.17 16.88 -4.83
C LEU A 46 23.60 16.93 -6.24
N ASN A 47 24.12 16.10 -7.15
CA ASN A 47 23.41 15.81 -8.38
C ASN A 47 23.75 14.41 -8.90
N GLY A 48 22.80 13.81 -9.59
CA GLY A 48 22.97 12.47 -10.13
C GLY A 48 22.01 12.17 -11.26
N ASN A 49 22.32 11.11 -12.00
CA ASN A 49 21.40 10.50 -12.95
C ASN A 49 21.21 9.04 -12.58
N TRP A 50 20.15 8.75 -11.83
CA TRP A 50 19.94 7.47 -11.18
C TRP A 50 18.96 6.59 -11.95
N GLN A 51 19.18 5.28 -11.90
CA GLN A 51 18.23 4.29 -12.39
C GLN A 51 17.44 3.75 -11.19
N PRO A 52 16.16 4.15 -10.98
CA PRO A 52 15.40 3.81 -9.77
C PRO A 52 15.35 2.29 -9.49
N ALA A 53 15.17 1.50 -10.56
CA ALA A 53 15.13 0.04 -10.51
C ALA A 53 16.45 -0.64 -10.08
N LYS A 54 17.56 0.11 -10.00
CA LYS A 54 18.90 -0.39 -9.66
C LYS A 54 19.47 0.18 -8.37
N THR A 55 18.63 0.84 -7.58
CA THR A 55 19.03 1.39 -6.27
C THR A 55 19.25 0.29 -5.22
N GLY A 56 18.62 -0.88 -5.41
CA GLY A 56 18.63 -1.97 -4.44
C GLY A 56 17.74 -1.73 -3.21
N VAL A 57 16.91 -0.68 -3.25
CA VAL A 57 16.02 -0.29 -2.12
C VAL A 57 14.61 -0.85 -2.31
N LEU A 58 14.14 -0.95 -3.55
CA LEU A 58 12.79 -1.40 -3.86
C LEU A 58 12.72 -2.93 -3.98
N PRO A 59 11.56 -3.56 -3.68
CA PRO A 59 11.31 -4.96 -3.96
C PRO A 59 11.53 -5.32 -5.44
N GLU A 60 11.91 -6.57 -5.72
CA GLU A 60 12.18 -7.06 -7.07
C GLU A 60 10.98 -6.84 -8.01
N ALA A 61 9.77 -7.20 -7.58
CA ALA A 61 8.54 -6.99 -8.35
C ALA A 61 8.28 -5.52 -8.71
N VAL A 62 8.75 -4.57 -7.89
CA VAL A 62 8.66 -3.13 -8.17
C VAL A 62 9.79 -2.70 -9.12
N ASN A 63 11.01 -3.21 -8.94
CA ASN A 63 12.13 -2.92 -9.85
C ASN A 63 11.84 -3.38 -11.27
N GLU A 64 11.24 -4.56 -11.45
CA GLU A 64 10.88 -5.09 -12.77
C GLU A 64 9.85 -4.22 -13.51
N ALA A 65 8.99 -3.51 -12.76
CA ALA A 65 7.98 -2.63 -13.34
C ALA A 65 8.55 -1.25 -13.72
N LEU A 66 9.77 -0.90 -13.29
CA LEU A 66 10.37 0.41 -13.48
C LEU A 66 11.55 0.35 -14.48
N SER A 67 11.64 1.35 -15.35
CA SER A 67 12.77 1.46 -16.27
C SER A 67 13.13 2.91 -16.58
N GLY A 68 14.34 3.11 -17.08
CA GLY A 68 14.88 4.42 -17.43
C GLY A 68 15.70 5.04 -16.30
N SER A 69 15.90 6.36 -16.37
CA SER A 69 16.72 7.10 -15.42
C SER A 69 16.15 8.48 -15.12
N VAL A 70 16.51 9.01 -13.96
CA VAL A 70 16.09 10.33 -13.49
C VAL A 70 17.34 11.16 -13.20
N ALA A 71 17.47 12.29 -13.89
CA ALA A 71 18.38 13.35 -13.50
C ALA A 71 17.75 14.13 -12.35
N TRP A 72 18.51 14.36 -11.29
CA TRP A 72 18.06 15.08 -10.12
C TRP A 72 19.19 15.92 -9.52
N ASP A 73 18.81 16.99 -8.84
CA ASP A 73 19.66 17.83 -8.02
C ASP A 73 19.15 17.86 -6.58
N GLY A 74 20.08 18.07 -5.65
CA GLY A 74 19.81 18.14 -4.24
C GLY A 74 20.62 19.21 -3.55
N LYS A 75 20.02 19.83 -2.53
CA LYS A 75 20.69 20.77 -1.63
C LYS A 75 20.45 20.32 -0.21
N VAL A 76 21.51 20.26 0.58
CA VAL A 76 21.45 19.94 2.00
C VAL A 76 22.07 21.10 2.77
N GLY A 77 21.31 21.66 3.71
CA GLY A 77 21.81 22.61 4.68
C GLY A 77 21.84 21.96 6.05
N ILE A 78 23.00 21.95 6.71
CA ILE A 78 23.14 21.49 8.10
C ILE A 78 23.58 22.68 8.94
N GLU A 79 22.89 22.87 10.05
CA GLU A 79 23.23 23.88 11.05
C GLU A 79 23.61 23.18 12.36
N LEU A 80 24.78 23.52 12.88
CA LEU A 80 25.33 23.01 14.13
C LEU A 80 25.50 24.17 15.12
N PRO A 81 24.44 24.58 15.84
CA PRO A 81 24.55 25.61 16.87
C PRO A 81 25.48 25.19 18.01
N TYR A 82 26.28 26.11 18.54
CA TYR A 82 27.25 25.78 19.60
C TYR A 82 26.61 25.38 20.95
N HIS A 83 25.34 25.75 21.15
CA HIS A 83 24.62 25.53 22.41
C HIS A 83 23.23 24.91 22.22
N ALA A 84 22.97 24.29 21.06
CA ALA A 84 21.72 23.61 20.75
C ALA A 84 21.97 22.37 19.87
N GLY A 85 20.93 21.56 19.64
CA GLY A 85 21.00 20.38 18.79
C GLY A 85 21.14 20.72 17.30
N ALA A 86 21.73 19.81 16.55
CA ALA A 86 21.87 19.94 15.10
C ALA A 86 20.52 19.89 14.38
N THR A 87 20.37 20.69 13.33
CA THR A 87 19.23 20.69 12.42
C THR A 87 19.70 20.58 10.99
N TYR A 88 18.85 20.05 10.12
CA TYR A 88 19.15 19.97 8.70
C TYR A 88 17.90 20.18 7.85
N ASN A 89 18.11 20.74 6.66
CA ASN A 89 17.15 20.77 5.59
C ASN A 89 17.70 20.04 4.37
N VAL A 90 16.82 19.43 3.58
CA VAL A 90 17.14 18.84 2.29
C VAL A 90 16.09 19.26 1.29
N GLU A 91 16.51 19.68 0.12
CA GLU A 91 15.64 19.87 -1.04
C GLU A 91 16.15 18.97 -2.17
N LEU A 92 15.29 18.15 -2.76
CA LEU A 92 15.57 17.34 -3.94
C LEU A 92 14.62 17.72 -5.06
N ASN A 93 15.14 17.87 -6.27
CA ASN A 93 14.38 18.16 -7.48
C ASN A 93 14.74 17.15 -8.56
N GLY A 94 13.74 16.67 -9.30
CA GLY A 94 13.96 15.83 -10.47
C GLY A 94 12.77 15.86 -11.42
N ASP A 95 12.98 15.32 -12.63
CA ASP A 95 11.90 15.10 -13.59
C ASP A 95 11.93 13.65 -14.06
N LEU A 96 10.83 12.92 -13.81
CA LEU A 96 10.66 11.52 -14.19
C LEU A 96 10.28 11.33 -15.66
N LYS A 97 10.50 12.34 -16.52
CA LYS A 97 10.29 12.26 -17.98
C LYS A 97 10.87 10.99 -18.60
N ASN A 98 12.10 10.64 -18.23
CA ASN A 98 12.81 9.50 -18.78
C ASN A 98 12.59 8.20 -18.00
N VAL A 99 11.70 8.21 -17.00
CA VAL A 99 11.29 7.02 -16.25
C VAL A 99 9.93 6.57 -16.75
N SER A 100 9.81 5.26 -16.98
CA SER A 100 8.53 4.59 -17.20
C SER A 100 8.21 3.65 -16.06
N SER A 101 6.92 3.52 -15.78
CA SER A 101 6.36 2.66 -14.76
C SER A 101 5.24 1.82 -15.36
N HIS A 102 5.38 0.50 -15.24
CA HIS A 102 4.36 -0.49 -15.57
C HIS A 102 3.65 -0.99 -14.30
N LEU A 103 3.75 -0.23 -13.21
CA LEU A 103 2.99 -0.50 -11.99
C LEU A 103 1.47 -0.32 -12.26
N PRO A 104 0.61 -0.98 -11.46
CA PRO A 104 -0.83 -0.81 -11.58
C PRO A 104 -1.26 0.65 -11.42
N SER A 105 -2.40 1.00 -12.03
CA SER A 105 -3.02 2.32 -11.86
C SER A 105 -3.23 2.65 -10.37
N PRO A 106 -2.84 3.84 -9.88
CA PRO A 106 -2.52 5.05 -10.66
C PRO A 106 -1.04 5.29 -10.95
N LEU A 107 -0.16 4.33 -10.68
CA LEU A 107 1.29 4.54 -10.83
C LEU A 107 1.83 4.14 -12.20
N ALA A 108 0.95 3.69 -13.09
CA ALA A 108 1.30 3.47 -14.49
C ALA A 108 1.71 4.80 -15.13
N LYS A 109 2.86 4.82 -15.80
CA LYS A 109 3.39 6.02 -16.46
C LYS A 109 4.22 5.63 -17.68
N PRO A 110 3.91 6.11 -18.90
CA PRO A 110 4.78 5.89 -20.04
C PRO A 110 6.07 6.74 -19.95
N ALA A 111 7.09 6.32 -20.69
CA ALA A 111 8.29 7.14 -20.89
C ALA A 111 7.96 8.36 -21.76
N GLY A 112 8.68 9.46 -21.56
CA GLY A 112 8.58 10.68 -22.36
C GLY A 112 7.62 11.74 -21.78
N GLU A 113 6.69 11.34 -20.90
CA GLU A 113 5.80 12.27 -20.20
C GLU A 113 6.51 12.89 -18.99
N PRO A 114 6.69 14.22 -18.94
CA PRO A 114 7.29 14.90 -17.80
C PRO A 114 6.48 14.67 -16.52
N LEU A 115 7.18 14.44 -15.42
CA LEU A 115 6.58 14.37 -14.09
C LEU A 115 7.60 14.92 -13.11
N ALA A 116 7.50 16.23 -12.86
CA ALA A 116 8.37 16.90 -11.91
C ALA A 116 8.14 16.35 -10.50
N VAL A 117 9.22 16.07 -9.78
CA VAL A 117 9.20 15.62 -8.40
C VAL A 117 10.03 16.58 -7.58
N ASN A 118 9.43 17.09 -6.50
CA ASN A 118 10.14 17.87 -5.49
C ASN A 118 9.93 17.21 -4.14
N VAL A 119 11.01 17.09 -3.37
CA VAL A 119 11.00 16.60 -1.99
C VAL A 119 11.70 17.63 -1.13
N LYS A 120 11.10 17.94 0.02
CA LYS A 120 11.72 18.73 1.08
C LYS A 120 11.75 17.93 2.37
N VAL A 121 12.84 18.04 3.09
CA VAL A 121 13.01 17.42 4.40
C VAL A 121 13.47 18.48 5.38
N ASP A 122 12.81 18.55 6.53
CA ASP A 122 13.21 19.38 7.66
C ASP A 122 13.38 18.47 8.88
N GLY A 123 14.57 18.48 9.48
CA GLY A 123 14.91 17.49 10.49
C GLY A 123 15.89 17.96 11.55
N ASN A 124 15.99 17.13 12.59
CA ASN A 124 16.95 17.24 13.67
C ASN A 124 17.48 15.85 14.04
N LEU A 125 18.20 15.73 15.15
CA LEU A 125 18.80 14.46 15.59
C LEU A 125 17.80 13.35 15.96
N ASN A 126 16.52 13.67 16.18
CA ASN A 126 15.51 12.73 16.67
C ASN A 126 14.45 12.37 15.62
N SER A 127 14.16 13.26 14.67
CA SER A 127 13.11 13.07 13.67
C SER A 127 13.26 14.02 12.50
N PHE A 128 12.61 13.69 11.40
CA PHE A 128 12.41 14.61 10.29
C PHE A 128 10.99 14.51 9.72
N GLU A 129 10.54 15.62 9.16
CA GLU A 129 9.36 15.68 8.33
C GLU A 129 9.80 15.76 6.87
N LEU A 130 9.19 14.95 6.02
CA LEU A 130 9.41 14.90 4.59
C LEU A 130 8.10 15.30 3.91
N THR A 131 8.15 16.34 3.10
CA THR A 131 7.06 16.81 2.28
C THR A 131 7.47 16.73 0.81
N GLY A 132 6.49 16.67 -0.08
CA GLY A 132 6.80 16.82 -1.49
C GLY A 132 5.61 16.62 -2.40
N GLN A 133 5.90 16.70 -3.68
CA GLN A 133 4.93 16.66 -4.75
C GLN A 133 5.48 15.91 -5.96
N ALA A 134 4.60 15.23 -6.67
CA ALA A 134 4.84 14.67 -7.99
C ALA A 134 3.78 15.21 -8.96
N GLY A 135 4.20 15.87 -10.04
CA GLY A 135 3.27 16.56 -10.92
C GLY A 135 2.52 17.70 -10.22
N ALA A 136 1.31 17.97 -10.68
CA ALA A 136 0.50 19.09 -10.19
C ALA A 136 -0.46 18.71 -9.05
N ASP A 137 -0.68 17.41 -8.83
CA ASP A 137 -1.83 16.89 -8.10
C ASP A 137 -1.50 15.74 -7.13
N ASN A 138 -0.25 15.25 -7.09
CA ASN A 138 0.17 14.27 -6.10
C ASN A 138 1.03 14.94 -5.04
N HIS A 139 0.58 14.89 -3.79
CA HIS A 139 1.29 15.43 -2.64
C HIS A 139 1.51 14.35 -1.59
N PHE A 140 2.67 14.37 -0.95
CA PHE A 140 3.03 13.46 0.13
C PHE A 140 3.60 14.22 1.31
N ASN A 141 3.27 13.76 2.50
CA ASN A 141 3.75 14.29 3.76
C ASN A 141 4.01 13.12 4.71
N SER A 142 5.17 13.08 5.35
CA SER A 142 5.53 12.01 6.27
C SER A 142 6.42 12.50 7.40
N ARG A 143 6.31 11.85 8.55
CA ARG A 143 7.19 12.05 9.70
C ARG A 143 7.91 10.74 10.01
N TRP A 144 9.21 10.87 10.20
CA TRP A 144 10.10 9.77 10.48
C TRP A 144 10.84 10.00 11.79
N LEU A 145 11.01 8.93 12.56
CA LEU A 145 11.77 8.93 13.81
C LEU A 145 13.14 8.30 13.56
N LEU A 146 14.16 8.98 14.06
CA LEU A 146 15.54 8.53 14.06
C LEU A 146 15.79 7.81 15.40
N GLY A 147 16.09 6.52 15.32
CA GLY A 147 16.36 5.67 16.47
C GLY A 147 17.23 4.49 16.07
N GLN A 148 17.14 3.36 16.80
CA GLN A 148 17.86 2.13 16.42
C GLN A 148 17.51 1.66 15.00
N LYS A 149 16.27 1.90 14.59
CA LYS A 149 15.77 1.66 13.24
C LYS A 149 15.00 2.88 12.78
N LEU A 150 15.21 3.28 11.53
CA LEU A 150 14.41 4.33 10.91
C LEU A 150 12.93 3.93 10.96
N THR A 151 12.08 4.76 11.56
CA THR A 151 10.66 4.41 11.77
C THR A 151 9.77 5.44 11.11
N LEU A 152 8.87 5.00 10.23
CA LEU A 152 7.79 5.82 9.72
C LEU A 152 6.74 5.96 10.82
N ASP A 153 6.60 7.15 11.38
CA ASP A 153 5.58 7.44 12.41
C ASP A 153 4.23 7.69 11.74
N ARG A 154 4.21 8.65 10.82
CA ARG A 154 3.00 9.10 10.14
C ARG A 154 3.27 9.39 8.68
N ALA A 155 2.34 9.02 7.80
CA ALA A 155 2.43 9.39 6.40
C ALA A 155 1.05 9.60 5.80
N ILE A 156 0.99 10.50 4.83
CA ILE A 156 -0.14 10.65 3.93
C ILE A 156 0.36 10.84 2.51
N TRP A 157 -0.29 10.13 1.58
CA TRP A 157 -0.24 10.43 0.16
C TRP A 157 -1.64 10.81 -0.28
N ALA A 158 -1.79 12.04 -0.78
CA ALA A 158 -3.01 12.49 -1.42
C ALA A 158 -2.75 12.77 -2.90
N ALA A 159 -3.30 11.90 -3.75
CA ALA A 159 -3.46 12.16 -5.17
C ALA A 159 -4.68 13.06 -5.42
N ASP A 160 -4.73 13.69 -6.59
CA ASP A 160 -5.73 14.71 -6.94
C ASP A 160 -5.82 15.90 -5.94
N SER A 161 -4.76 16.12 -5.14
CA SER A 161 -4.68 17.20 -4.15
C SER A 161 -3.96 18.42 -4.71
N LYS A 162 -4.55 19.61 -4.51
CA LYS A 162 -3.94 20.90 -4.90
C LYS A 162 -2.97 21.46 -3.87
N THR A 163 -2.98 20.92 -2.65
CA THR A 163 -2.19 21.41 -1.52
C THR A 163 -1.56 20.25 -0.79
N LEU A 164 -0.46 20.53 -0.08
CA LEU A 164 0.14 19.57 0.84
C LEU A 164 -0.87 19.18 1.94
N PRO A 165 -1.24 17.89 2.06
CA PRO A 165 -2.12 17.45 3.13
C PRO A 165 -1.41 17.49 4.50
N PRO A 166 -2.14 17.76 5.60
CA PRO A 166 -1.59 17.62 6.94
C PRO A 166 -1.30 16.14 7.24
N LEU A 167 -0.34 15.89 8.14
CA LEU A 167 -0.11 14.54 8.65
C LEU A 167 -1.36 14.03 9.38
N PRO A 168 -1.64 12.71 9.33
CA PRO A 168 -2.68 12.09 10.15
C PRO A 168 -2.50 12.41 11.64
N GLU A 169 -3.59 12.43 12.42
CA GLU A 169 -3.50 12.70 13.85
C GLU A 169 -2.80 11.59 14.62
N GLN A 170 -2.94 10.34 14.17
CA GLN A 170 -2.39 9.14 14.80
C GLN A 170 -1.27 8.53 13.95
N SER A 171 -0.40 7.73 14.57
CA SER A 171 0.61 6.94 13.85
C SER A 171 -0.05 6.01 12.84
N GLY A 172 0.39 6.07 11.58
CA GLY A 172 -0.27 5.36 10.48
C GLY A 172 0.07 5.92 9.10
N VAL A 173 -0.36 5.18 8.08
CA VAL A 173 -0.31 5.62 6.68
C VAL A 173 -1.71 5.87 6.17
N GLU A 174 -1.96 7.06 5.60
CA GLU A 174 -3.18 7.37 4.85
C GLU A 174 -2.89 7.49 3.35
N LEU A 175 -3.65 6.77 2.54
CA LEU A 175 -3.55 6.75 1.09
C LEU A 175 -4.87 7.24 0.53
N ASN A 176 -4.88 8.48 0.01
CA ASN A 176 -6.02 9.07 -0.67
C ASN A 176 -5.74 9.01 -2.16
N MET A 177 -6.27 7.96 -2.80
CA MET A 177 -5.92 7.55 -4.15
C MET A 177 -7.06 7.82 -5.13
N PRO A 178 -6.76 8.08 -6.42
CA PRO A 178 -7.75 8.10 -7.50
C PRO A 178 -8.35 6.70 -7.71
N PRO A 179 -9.18 6.46 -8.73
CA PRO A 179 -9.64 5.11 -9.04
C PRO A 179 -8.49 4.10 -9.21
N MET A 180 -8.61 2.94 -8.57
CA MET A 180 -7.56 1.91 -8.51
C MET A 180 -8.03 0.57 -9.08
N ASN A 181 -7.11 -0.16 -9.72
CA ASN A 181 -7.32 -1.57 -10.06
C ASN A 181 -6.76 -2.48 -8.96
N GLY A 182 -7.59 -2.83 -7.98
CA GLY A 182 -7.22 -3.69 -6.86
C GLY A 182 -6.77 -5.09 -7.26
N ALA A 183 -7.26 -5.64 -8.39
CA ALA A 183 -6.84 -6.95 -8.87
C ALA A 183 -5.36 -6.95 -9.31
N GLU A 184 -4.94 -5.92 -10.05
CA GLU A 184 -3.55 -5.75 -10.47
C GLU A 184 -2.62 -5.49 -9.27
N TRP A 185 -3.05 -4.65 -8.32
CA TRP A 185 -2.31 -4.43 -7.07
C TRP A 185 -2.14 -5.71 -6.26
N LEU A 186 -3.21 -6.51 -6.12
CA LEU A 186 -3.13 -7.79 -5.42
C LEU A 186 -2.16 -8.75 -6.11
N ALA A 187 -2.19 -8.83 -7.45
CA ALA A 187 -1.26 -9.64 -8.21
C ALA A 187 0.21 -9.18 -8.02
N LEU A 188 0.45 -7.87 -7.93
CA LEU A 188 1.78 -7.32 -7.62
C LEU A 188 2.25 -7.71 -6.21
N PHE A 189 1.38 -7.62 -5.20
CA PHE A 189 1.72 -8.02 -3.83
C PHE A 189 1.99 -9.52 -3.69
N GLN A 190 1.25 -10.37 -4.42
CA GLN A 190 1.48 -11.81 -4.49
C GLN A 190 2.85 -12.17 -5.10
N LYS A 191 3.45 -11.28 -5.90
CA LYS A 191 4.82 -11.42 -6.41
C LYS A 191 5.90 -10.92 -5.44
N GLY A 192 5.55 -10.63 -4.19
CA GLY A 192 6.53 -10.24 -3.16
C GLY A 192 6.82 -8.73 -3.08
N ALA A 193 5.96 -7.87 -3.64
CA ALA A 193 6.15 -6.41 -3.55
C ALA A 193 6.11 -5.85 -2.11
N ALA A 194 5.73 -6.66 -1.11
CA ALA A 194 5.75 -6.28 0.30
C ALA A 194 6.92 -6.90 1.10
N GLU A 195 7.72 -7.80 0.52
CA GLU A 195 8.63 -8.67 1.28
C GLU A 195 9.96 -8.01 1.67
N SER A 196 10.43 -6.98 0.96
CA SER A 196 11.77 -6.40 1.16
C SER A 196 11.82 -5.14 2.02
N VAL A 197 10.68 -4.57 2.40
CA VAL A 197 10.64 -3.25 3.05
C VAL A 197 11.01 -3.32 4.55
N GLY A 198 10.82 -4.48 5.18
CA GLY A 198 10.98 -4.67 6.63
C GLY A 198 12.40 -4.73 7.16
N GLY A 199 13.44 -4.76 6.32
CA GLY A 199 14.84 -4.87 6.78
C GLY A 199 15.43 -3.56 7.30
N ALA A 200 15.25 -2.47 6.54
CA ALA A 200 15.93 -1.20 6.80
C ALA A 200 15.09 -0.19 7.62
N ALA A 201 13.76 -0.32 7.60
CA ALA A 201 12.85 0.59 8.31
C ALA A 201 11.70 -0.13 9.01
N SER A 202 11.09 0.55 9.98
CA SER A 202 9.85 0.14 10.64
C SER A 202 8.69 0.94 10.07
N PHE A 203 7.58 0.26 9.77
CA PHE A 203 6.37 0.87 9.21
C PHE A 203 5.19 0.68 10.16
N PRO A 204 4.27 1.65 10.23
CA PRO A 204 3.11 1.53 11.09
C PRO A 204 2.14 0.51 10.50
N GLN A 205 1.44 -0.21 11.39
CA GLN A 205 0.47 -1.23 11.00
C GLN A 205 -0.94 -0.64 10.76
N HIS A 206 -1.18 0.60 11.20
CA HIS A 206 -2.40 1.33 10.91
C HIS A 206 -2.33 1.91 9.50
N ILE A 207 -3.22 1.46 8.62
CA ILE A 207 -3.28 1.87 7.21
C ILE A 207 -4.71 2.25 6.88
N THR A 208 -4.90 3.44 6.32
CA THR A 208 -6.16 3.91 5.77
C THR A 208 -6.01 4.09 4.26
N LEU A 209 -6.87 3.44 3.48
CA LEU A 209 -6.99 3.65 2.04
C LEU A 209 -8.35 4.26 1.74
N ARG A 210 -8.37 5.39 1.04
CA ARG A 210 -9.58 6.02 0.50
C ARG A 210 -9.46 6.13 -1.00
N THR A 211 -10.47 5.68 -1.71
CA THR A 211 -10.54 5.81 -3.17
C THR A 211 -11.98 5.98 -3.64
N PRO A 212 -12.25 6.83 -4.65
CA PRO A 212 -13.59 6.96 -5.21
C PRO A 212 -14.06 5.67 -5.90
N MET A 213 -13.14 4.82 -6.37
CA MET A 213 -13.48 3.53 -6.98
C MET A 213 -12.32 2.53 -6.90
N LEU A 214 -12.58 1.33 -6.39
CA LEU A 214 -11.67 0.20 -6.44
C LEU A 214 -12.28 -0.91 -7.30
N SER A 215 -11.57 -1.37 -8.34
CA SER A 215 -11.95 -2.58 -9.08
C SER A 215 -11.31 -3.80 -8.43
N LEU A 216 -12.09 -4.70 -7.84
CA LEU A 216 -11.60 -5.93 -7.21
C LEU A 216 -12.68 -7.01 -7.21
N GLY A 217 -12.30 -8.26 -7.51
CA GLY A 217 -13.24 -9.38 -7.52
C GLY A 217 -14.31 -9.27 -8.61
N ASN A 218 -13.94 -8.77 -9.79
CA ASN A 218 -14.87 -8.48 -10.90
C ASN A 218 -16.00 -7.50 -10.54
N GLN A 219 -15.81 -6.70 -9.50
CA GLN A 219 -16.74 -5.68 -9.03
C GLN A 219 -16.05 -4.33 -8.88
N GLN A 220 -16.81 -3.26 -9.11
CA GLN A 220 -16.44 -1.91 -8.71
C GLN A 220 -17.00 -1.61 -7.32
N TRP A 221 -16.11 -1.20 -6.41
CA TRP A 221 -16.43 -0.74 -5.06
C TRP A 221 -16.30 0.77 -5.04
N ASN A 222 -17.43 1.48 -4.91
CA ASN A 222 -17.50 2.92 -5.06
C ASN A 222 -17.44 3.63 -3.70
N ASN A 223 -16.75 4.77 -3.67
CA ASN A 223 -16.49 5.59 -2.47
C ASN A 223 -15.98 4.74 -1.30
N LEU A 224 -14.93 3.97 -1.57
CA LEU A 224 -14.41 2.96 -0.66
C LEU A 224 -13.39 3.57 0.30
N SER A 225 -13.60 3.32 1.58
CA SER A 225 -12.63 3.53 2.67
C SER A 225 -12.33 2.19 3.31
N ILE A 226 -11.06 1.80 3.34
CA ILE A 226 -10.55 0.62 4.04
C ILE A 226 -9.63 1.10 5.16
N VAL A 227 -9.87 0.67 6.39
CA VAL A 227 -9.00 0.95 7.53
C VAL A 227 -8.52 -0.38 8.09
N SER A 228 -7.22 -0.60 8.11
CA SER A 228 -6.58 -1.75 8.74
C SER A 228 -5.84 -1.26 9.99
N GLN A 229 -6.09 -1.89 11.13
CA GLN A 229 -5.42 -1.52 12.38
C GLN A 229 -5.07 -2.75 13.23
N PRO A 230 -3.92 -2.73 13.92
CA PRO A 230 -3.57 -3.79 14.84
C PRO A 230 -4.48 -3.75 16.07
N THR A 231 -4.72 -4.92 16.63
CA THR A 231 -5.44 -5.12 17.89
C THR A 231 -4.61 -6.03 18.80
N ALA A 232 -4.99 -6.14 20.07
CA ALA A 232 -4.28 -7.03 21.01
C ALA A 232 -4.24 -8.51 20.57
N ASN A 233 -5.17 -8.96 19.71
CA ASN A 233 -5.29 -10.37 19.29
C ASN A 233 -5.36 -10.56 17.77
N GLY A 234 -4.71 -9.69 17.00
CA GLY A 234 -4.65 -9.77 15.54
C GLY A 234 -4.94 -8.42 14.87
N THR A 235 -5.58 -8.43 13.72
CA THR A 235 -5.86 -7.22 12.93
C THR A 235 -7.35 -7.02 12.73
N LEU A 236 -7.83 -5.77 12.84
CA LEU A 236 -9.17 -5.39 12.44
C LEU A 236 -9.11 -4.63 11.12
N VAL A 237 -9.87 -5.08 10.13
CA VAL A 237 -10.05 -4.39 8.86
C VAL A 237 -11.50 -3.94 8.74
N GLU A 238 -11.73 -2.66 8.52
CA GLU A 238 -13.04 -2.08 8.29
C GLU A 238 -13.13 -1.62 6.83
N ALA A 239 -14.23 -1.96 6.16
CA ALA A 239 -14.50 -1.57 4.79
C ALA A 239 -15.86 -0.89 4.71
N GLN A 240 -15.86 0.36 4.26
CA GLN A 240 -17.05 1.17 4.08
C GLN A 240 -17.07 1.76 2.67
N GLY A 241 -18.14 1.49 1.93
CA GLY A 241 -18.39 2.03 0.60
C GLY A 241 -19.86 1.90 0.24
N ARG A 242 -20.21 2.20 -1.01
CA ARG A 242 -21.59 2.11 -1.48
C ARG A 242 -22.10 0.67 -1.55
N GLU A 243 -21.22 -0.28 -1.84
CA GLU A 243 -21.56 -1.69 -1.99
C GLU A 243 -21.20 -2.54 -0.76
N ILE A 244 -20.52 -1.98 0.24
CA ILE A 244 -20.06 -2.74 1.41
C ILE A 244 -20.05 -1.89 2.69
N ASN A 245 -20.49 -2.48 3.78
CA ASN A 245 -20.23 -2.00 5.14
C ASN A 245 -19.94 -3.20 6.01
N ALA A 246 -18.66 -3.42 6.32
CA ALA A 246 -18.20 -4.63 6.98
C ALA A 246 -16.96 -4.41 7.85
N THR A 247 -16.79 -5.30 8.81
CA THR A 247 -15.56 -5.45 9.61
C THR A 247 -15.06 -6.89 9.51
N LEU A 248 -13.76 -7.08 9.36
CA LEU A 248 -13.07 -8.36 9.39
C LEU A 248 -12.06 -8.35 10.54
N ALA A 249 -12.31 -9.16 11.57
CA ALA A 249 -11.35 -9.42 12.62
C ALA A 249 -10.51 -10.66 12.27
N MET A 250 -9.27 -10.42 11.84
CA MET A 250 -8.26 -11.45 11.57
C MET A 250 -7.58 -11.83 12.88
N ARG A 251 -8.14 -12.82 13.58
CA ARG A 251 -7.67 -13.24 14.91
C ARG A 251 -6.48 -14.19 14.78
N ASN A 252 -5.47 -14.06 15.64
CA ASN A 252 -4.25 -14.87 15.57
C ASN A 252 -4.48 -16.36 15.87
N ASN A 253 -5.29 -16.64 16.91
CA ASN A 253 -5.51 -18.00 17.44
C ASN A 253 -6.99 -18.39 17.46
N ALA A 254 -7.79 -17.82 16.56
CA ALA A 254 -9.21 -18.09 16.43
C ALA A 254 -9.66 -17.87 14.98
N PRO A 255 -10.80 -18.43 14.56
CA PRO A 255 -11.33 -18.18 13.22
C PRO A 255 -11.44 -16.69 12.92
N TRP A 256 -11.21 -16.26 11.69
CA TRP A 256 -11.49 -14.88 11.31
C TRP A 256 -12.99 -14.61 11.45
N LEU A 257 -13.37 -13.39 11.84
CA LEU A 257 -14.77 -13.02 11.98
C LEU A 257 -15.10 -11.87 11.04
N ALA A 258 -15.89 -12.16 10.01
CA ALA A 258 -16.43 -11.18 9.08
C ALA A 258 -17.85 -10.80 9.51
N ASN A 259 -18.02 -9.61 10.07
CA ASN A 259 -19.33 -9.02 10.32
C ASN A 259 -19.67 -8.05 9.19
N ILE A 260 -20.66 -8.39 8.39
CA ILE A 260 -21.06 -7.66 7.19
C ILE A 260 -22.44 -7.08 7.47
N LYS A 261 -22.51 -5.77 7.72
CA LYS A 261 -23.79 -5.09 7.90
C LYS A 261 -24.55 -5.01 6.58
N TYR A 262 -23.83 -4.72 5.50
CA TYR A 262 -24.38 -4.64 4.15
C TYR A 262 -23.34 -5.11 3.13
N LEU A 263 -23.79 -5.91 2.16
CA LEU A 263 -23.01 -6.28 1.00
C LEU A 263 -23.91 -6.35 -0.23
N TYR A 264 -23.51 -5.65 -1.28
CA TYR A 264 -24.05 -5.79 -2.63
C TYR A 264 -22.97 -6.29 -3.56
N TYR A 265 -22.98 -7.59 -3.86
CA TYR A 265 -22.02 -8.22 -4.74
C TYR A 265 -22.66 -8.59 -6.08
N ASN A 266 -22.27 -7.93 -7.16
CA ASN A 266 -22.75 -8.19 -8.50
C ASN A 266 -21.58 -8.15 -9.52
N PRO A 267 -20.89 -9.29 -9.72
CA PRO A 267 -19.66 -9.36 -10.51
C PRO A 267 -19.88 -9.25 -12.04
N SER A 268 -21.06 -8.80 -12.49
CA SER A 268 -21.40 -8.65 -13.91
C SER A 268 -21.47 -7.18 -14.38
N VAL A 269 -21.44 -6.22 -13.45
CA VAL A 269 -21.58 -4.78 -13.74
C VAL A 269 -20.24 -4.14 -14.18
N ALA A 270 -19.12 -4.84 -14.03
CA ALA A 270 -17.78 -4.37 -14.45
C ALA A 270 -17.50 -4.48 -15.97
N LYS A 271 -18.48 -4.85 -16.80
CA LYS A 271 -18.33 -4.80 -18.27
C LYS A 271 -18.50 -3.38 -18.79
N THR A 272 -17.44 -2.57 -18.70
CA THR A 272 -17.33 -1.33 -19.47
C THR A 272 -16.38 -1.51 -20.66
N ARG A 273 -16.93 -1.17 -21.84
CA ARG A 273 -16.40 -1.11 -23.22
C ARG A 273 -14.87 -1.12 -23.41
N GLY A 274 -14.42 -2.04 -24.27
CA GLY A 274 -13.15 -1.96 -25.01
C GLY A 274 -12.10 -2.97 -24.56
N ASP A 275 -11.91 -4.02 -25.37
CA ASP A 275 -10.78 -4.96 -25.43
C ASP A 275 -9.94 -5.21 -24.16
N SER A 276 -10.22 -6.32 -23.49
CA SER A 276 -9.27 -7.41 -23.24
C SER A 276 -9.94 -8.47 -22.35
N THR A 277 -9.52 -9.72 -22.52
CA THR A 277 -9.96 -10.91 -21.78
C THR A 277 -10.20 -10.64 -20.29
N PRO A 278 -11.25 -11.21 -19.67
CA PRO A 278 -11.48 -11.07 -18.24
C PRO A 278 -10.32 -11.72 -17.48
N SER A 279 -9.40 -10.90 -16.97
CA SER A 279 -8.50 -11.30 -15.90
C SER A 279 -9.32 -11.39 -14.62
N SER A 280 -9.99 -12.53 -14.46
CA SER A 280 -10.55 -12.89 -13.15
C SER A 280 -9.40 -12.90 -12.14
N PRO A 281 -9.46 -12.12 -11.04
CA PRO A 281 -8.47 -12.20 -9.97
C PRO A 281 -8.50 -13.55 -9.24
N PHE A 282 -9.48 -14.39 -9.55
CA PHE A 282 -9.55 -15.78 -9.13
C PHE A 282 -9.23 -16.67 -10.33
N PRO A 283 -8.22 -17.55 -10.25
CA PRO A 283 -7.82 -18.39 -11.36
C PRO A 283 -8.99 -19.27 -11.80
N THR A 284 -9.51 -19.05 -13.01
CA THR A 284 -10.67 -19.78 -13.55
C THR A 284 -10.31 -21.17 -14.08
N THR A 285 -9.06 -21.61 -13.92
CA THR A 285 -8.54 -22.87 -14.47
C THR A 285 -7.64 -23.67 -13.51
N GLU A 286 -7.41 -23.20 -12.28
CA GLU A 286 -6.65 -23.96 -11.28
C GLU A 286 -7.60 -24.54 -10.23
N ARG A 287 -7.34 -25.79 -9.81
CA ARG A 287 -8.07 -26.43 -8.71
C ARG A 287 -8.02 -25.53 -7.48
N ILE A 288 -9.17 -25.25 -6.88
CA ILE A 288 -9.25 -24.42 -5.68
C ILE A 288 -8.49 -25.12 -4.55
N ASN A 289 -7.37 -24.53 -4.12
CA ASN A 289 -6.56 -25.03 -3.02
C ASN A 289 -6.94 -24.29 -1.73
N PHE A 290 -7.46 -25.02 -0.75
CA PHE A 290 -7.81 -24.46 0.56
C PHE A 290 -6.61 -24.34 1.51
N ARG A 291 -5.45 -24.93 1.19
CA ARG A 291 -4.28 -24.85 2.06
C ARG A 291 -3.88 -23.39 2.29
N GLY A 292 -3.69 -23.03 3.55
CA GLY A 292 -3.36 -21.68 3.97
C GLY A 292 -4.56 -20.74 4.13
N TRP A 293 -5.79 -21.19 3.81
CA TRP A 293 -6.99 -20.43 4.14
C TRP A 293 -7.25 -20.51 5.65
N PRO A 294 -7.68 -19.40 6.27
CA PRO A 294 -8.05 -19.40 7.68
C PRO A 294 -9.42 -20.04 7.89
N ASP A 295 -9.65 -20.60 9.08
CA ASP A 295 -11.01 -20.78 9.59
C ASP A 295 -11.72 -19.43 9.61
N ALA A 296 -13.02 -19.40 9.30
CA ALA A 296 -13.76 -18.14 9.19
C ALA A 296 -15.20 -18.26 9.64
N GLN A 297 -15.70 -17.22 10.28
CA GLN A 297 -17.11 -17.02 10.62
C GLN A 297 -17.61 -15.83 9.83
N ILE A 298 -18.63 -16.04 9.01
CA ILE A 298 -19.25 -14.99 8.21
C ILE A 298 -20.63 -14.72 8.80
N ARG A 299 -20.92 -13.45 9.07
CA ARG A 299 -22.19 -12.97 9.59
C ARG A 299 -22.64 -11.77 8.78
N CYS A 300 -23.53 -11.99 7.83
CA CYS A 300 -24.08 -10.96 6.97
C CYS A 300 -25.52 -10.64 7.36
N THR A 301 -25.80 -9.37 7.65
CA THR A 301 -27.14 -8.91 8.04
C THR A 301 -28.01 -8.67 6.81
N GLU A 302 -27.47 -8.00 5.79
CA GLU A 302 -28.16 -7.76 4.53
C GLU A 302 -27.21 -7.96 3.34
N CYS A 303 -27.33 -9.12 2.71
CA CYS A 303 -26.52 -9.53 1.59
C CYS A 303 -27.34 -9.62 0.30
N TRP A 304 -26.77 -9.08 -0.77
CA TRP A 304 -27.28 -9.13 -2.13
C TRP A 304 -26.23 -9.75 -3.04
N PHE A 305 -26.63 -10.74 -3.84
CA PHE A 305 -25.76 -11.40 -4.81
C PHE A 305 -26.43 -11.44 -6.18
N TRP A 306 -25.70 -11.05 -7.24
CA TRP A 306 -26.23 -10.98 -8.62
C TRP A 306 -27.55 -10.20 -8.73
N GLY A 307 -27.71 -9.14 -7.95
CA GLY A 307 -28.93 -8.31 -7.92
C GLY A 307 -30.11 -8.91 -7.14
N GLN A 308 -29.95 -10.08 -6.53
CA GLN A 308 -30.98 -10.72 -5.70
C GLN A 308 -30.69 -10.50 -4.22
N LYS A 309 -31.73 -10.19 -3.42
CA LYS A 309 -31.62 -10.08 -1.97
C LYS A 309 -31.65 -11.46 -1.34
N PHE A 310 -30.52 -11.88 -0.78
CA PHE A 310 -30.41 -13.11 0.00
C PHE A 310 -30.71 -12.89 1.49
N GLY A 311 -30.72 -11.63 1.93
CA GLY A 311 -31.03 -11.26 3.31
C GLY A 311 -29.89 -11.62 4.25
N ARG A 312 -30.20 -12.30 5.35
CA ARG A 312 -29.20 -12.70 6.34
C ARG A 312 -28.48 -13.96 5.88
N ILE A 313 -27.14 -13.95 5.94
CA ILE A 313 -26.31 -15.10 5.66
C ILE A 313 -25.34 -15.33 6.80
N ASP A 314 -25.37 -16.51 7.39
CA ASP A 314 -24.37 -16.93 8.39
C ASP A 314 -23.66 -18.20 7.93
N SER A 315 -22.37 -18.30 8.22
CA SER A 315 -21.61 -19.54 8.03
C SER A 315 -20.42 -19.64 8.97
N ASP A 316 -20.12 -20.86 9.39
CA ASP A 316 -18.88 -21.21 10.09
C ASP A 316 -18.07 -22.17 9.21
N LEU A 317 -16.88 -21.73 8.81
CA LEU A 317 -15.98 -22.42 7.91
C LEU A 317 -14.75 -22.88 8.68
N THR A 318 -14.41 -24.16 8.55
CA THR A 318 -13.17 -24.73 9.07
C THR A 318 -12.36 -25.37 7.95
N ILE A 319 -11.07 -25.11 7.93
CA ILE A 319 -10.13 -25.57 6.90
C ILE A 319 -9.18 -26.60 7.50
N SER A 320 -9.13 -27.79 6.91
CA SER A 320 -8.20 -28.86 7.31
C SER A 320 -7.52 -29.44 6.07
N GLY A 321 -6.32 -28.97 5.78
CA GLY A 321 -5.57 -29.34 4.58
C GLY A 321 -6.33 -28.93 3.31
N ASP A 322 -6.75 -29.93 2.52
CA ASP A 322 -7.53 -29.73 1.28
C ASP A 322 -9.04 -29.82 1.50
N THR A 323 -9.50 -29.77 2.75
CA THR A 323 -10.92 -29.90 3.11
C THR A 323 -11.46 -28.61 3.71
N LEU A 324 -12.56 -28.11 3.15
CA LEU A 324 -13.38 -27.04 3.71
C LEU A 324 -14.67 -27.64 4.27
N THR A 325 -14.96 -27.37 5.54
CA THR A 325 -16.23 -27.77 6.18
C THR A 325 -17.07 -26.53 6.46
N LEU A 326 -18.32 -26.54 6.04
CA LEU A 326 -19.36 -25.57 6.38
C LEU A 326 -20.24 -26.15 7.48
N THR A 327 -20.37 -25.40 8.57
CA THR A 327 -21.36 -25.64 9.61
C THR A 327 -22.18 -24.39 9.85
N ASN A 328 -23.37 -24.55 10.43
CA ASN A 328 -24.27 -23.43 10.77
C ASN A 328 -24.58 -22.52 9.57
N GLY A 329 -24.58 -23.07 8.36
CA GLY A 329 -24.94 -22.34 7.16
C GLY A 329 -26.39 -21.89 7.24
N LEU A 330 -26.64 -20.61 7.06
CA LEU A 330 -27.97 -20.01 7.04
C LEU A 330 -28.08 -19.07 5.86
N ILE A 331 -29.19 -19.16 5.13
CA ILE A 331 -29.68 -18.10 4.25
C ILE A 331 -31.12 -17.82 4.67
N ASP A 332 -31.40 -16.60 5.08
CA ASP A 332 -32.73 -16.14 5.47
C ASP A 332 -33.11 -14.90 4.66
N THR A 333 -33.96 -15.12 3.67
CA THR A 333 -34.44 -14.07 2.75
C THR A 333 -35.58 -13.24 3.36
N GLY A 334 -36.08 -13.63 4.53
CA GLY A 334 -37.32 -13.13 5.14
C GLY A 334 -38.59 -13.88 4.68
N PHE A 335 -38.55 -14.53 3.51
CA PHE A 335 -39.66 -15.34 2.97
C PHE A 335 -39.36 -16.84 3.00
N SER A 336 -38.09 -17.19 2.83
CA SER A 336 -37.57 -18.53 2.85
C SER A 336 -36.30 -18.59 3.70
N ARG A 337 -36.14 -19.71 4.39
CA ARG A 337 -35.01 -19.99 5.26
C ARG A 337 -34.40 -21.33 4.88
N LEU A 338 -33.14 -21.29 4.47
CA LEU A 338 -32.31 -22.46 4.18
C LEU A 338 -31.26 -22.59 5.28
N THR A 339 -31.19 -23.76 5.90
CA THR A 339 -30.05 -24.15 6.73
C THR A 339 -29.24 -25.21 6.01
N ALA A 340 -27.91 -25.13 6.03
CA ALA A 340 -27.03 -26.07 5.35
C ALA A 340 -25.76 -26.36 6.14
N ASP A 341 -25.32 -27.62 6.07
CA ASP A 341 -23.96 -28.05 6.41
C ASP A 341 -23.36 -28.69 5.16
N GLY A 342 -22.05 -28.55 4.97
CA GLY A 342 -21.39 -29.07 3.79
C GLY A 342 -19.91 -29.38 4.01
N GLU A 343 -19.36 -30.15 3.09
CA GLU A 343 -17.94 -30.48 3.05
C GLU A 343 -17.47 -30.52 1.60
N TRP A 344 -16.36 -29.84 1.33
CA TRP A 344 -15.67 -29.84 0.04
C TRP A 344 -14.24 -30.33 0.27
N VAL A 345 -13.90 -31.46 -0.35
CA VAL A 345 -12.54 -32.01 -0.35
C VAL A 345 -11.98 -31.85 -1.74
N ASN A 346 -10.87 -31.12 -1.85
CA ASN A 346 -10.15 -30.87 -3.12
C ASN A 346 -8.80 -31.59 -3.18
N ASN A 347 -8.64 -32.68 -2.42
CA ASN A 347 -7.47 -33.53 -2.50
C ASN A 347 -7.40 -34.20 -3.90
N PRO A 348 -6.28 -34.09 -4.64
CA PRO A 348 -6.15 -34.66 -5.97
C PRO A 348 -6.55 -36.14 -6.05
N GLY A 349 -7.53 -36.47 -6.90
CA GLY A 349 -7.99 -37.84 -7.14
C GLY A 349 -8.99 -38.39 -6.11
N ASN A 350 -9.40 -37.58 -5.13
CA ASN A 350 -10.47 -37.89 -4.18
C ASN A 350 -11.35 -36.66 -3.94
N GLU A 351 -11.63 -35.92 -5.01
CA GLU A 351 -12.47 -34.74 -4.95
C GLU A 351 -13.90 -35.15 -4.57
N ARG A 352 -14.42 -34.63 -3.45
CA ARG A 352 -15.79 -34.88 -3.01
C ARG A 352 -16.48 -33.60 -2.56
N THR A 353 -17.76 -33.50 -2.86
CA THR A 353 -18.65 -32.46 -2.33
C THR A 353 -19.85 -33.13 -1.69
N SER A 354 -20.16 -32.76 -0.46
CA SER A 354 -21.35 -33.20 0.27
C SER A 354 -22.06 -31.97 0.82
N LEU A 355 -23.36 -31.87 0.58
CA LEU A 355 -24.20 -30.79 1.09
C LEU A 355 -25.50 -31.37 1.61
N LYS A 356 -25.85 -31.05 2.86
CA LYS A 356 -27.14 -31.40 3.46
C LYS A 356 -27.80 -30.13 3.96
N GLY A 357 -29.11 -30.01 3.79
CA GLY A 357 -29.82 -28.82 4.23
C GLY A 357 -31.31 -29.03 4.39
N LYS A 358 -31.97 -28.02 4.98
CA LYS A 358 -33.41 -27.94 5.14
C LYS A 358 -33.89 -26.60 4.65
N LEU A 359 -34.82 -26.60 3.70
CA LEU A 359 -35.50 -25.41 3.21
C LEU A 359 -36.88 -25.30 3.86
N ARG A 360 -37.21 -24.11 4.36
CA ARG A 360 -38.53 -23.75 4.89
C ARG A 360 -38.99 -22.46 4.22
N GLY A 361 -40.27 -22.34 3.90
CA GLY A 361 -40.85 -21.18 3.25
C GLY A 361 -42.36 -21.24 3.30
N GLN A 362 -43.02 -20.10 3.20
CA GLN A 362 -44.49 -20.03 3.25
C GLN A 362 -45.15 -20.59 1.97
N LYS A 363 -44.40 -20.59 0.86
CA LYS A 363 -44.73 -21.20 -0.43
C LYS A 363 -43.43 -21.70 -1.06
N ILE A 364 -43.26 -23.02 -1.08
CA ILE A 364 -42.16 -23.71 -1.78
C ILE A 364 -42.87 -24.55 -2.84
N ASP A 365 -43.28 -23.89 -3.91
CA ASP A 365 -44.07 -24.46 -4.99
C ASP A 365 -43.42 -24.13 -6.33
#